data_AF-A0A736MJF4-F1
#
_entry.id   AF-A0A736MJF4-F1
#
_cell.length_a   1.000
_cell.length_b   1.000
_cell.length_c   1.000
_cell.angle_alpha   90.00
_cell.angle_beta   90.00
_cell.angle_gamma   90.00
#
_symmetry.space_group_name_H-M   'P 1'
#
loop_
_entity.id
_entity.type
_entity.pdbx_description
1 polymer ?
#
loop_
_entity_poly.entity_id
_entity_poly.type
_entity_poly.pdbx_seq_one_letter_code
_entity_poly.pdbx_strand_id
1 'polypeptide(L)'
;IPTRINTFNTEYFLIGFPMIPQERIDLNKSIFFDTKKRSEFNLKSYDAFINTDFSVKPRKIYPDVFYDVDTIGFQGKGLFFSDRLIDAIQDAGIVGLHVDDTEMEMNP
;
A
#
# COMPACT_ATOMS: atom_id res chain seq x y z
N ILE A 1 -12.50 -0.06 15.93
CA ILE A 1 -13.94 0.19 16.22
C ILE A 1 -14.67 -1.14 16.10
N PRO A 2 -15.35 -1.65 17.15
CA PRO A 2 -16.14 -2.87 17.05
C PRO A 2 -17.17 -2.75 15.92
N THR A 3 -17.31 -3.80 15.13
CA THR A 3 -18.22 -3.84 13.98
C THR A 3 -18.88 -5.20 13.87
N ARG A 4 -20.15 -5.20 13.48
CA ARG A 4 -20.94 -6.40 13.23
C ARG A 4 -21.02 -6.62 11.73
N ILE A 5 -20.55 -7.77 11.26
CA ILE A 5 -20.77 -8.21 9.88
C ILE A 5 -22.02 -9.08 9.89
N ASN A 6 -23.09 -8.65 9.20
CA ASN A 6 -24.44 -9.22 9.31
C ASN A 6 -24.56 -10.74 9.07
N THR A 7 -23.54 -11.36 8.46
CA THR A 7 -23.48 -12.79 8.14
C THR A 7 -22.64 -13.63 9.11
N PHE A 8 -22.00 -12.99 10.10
CA PHE A 8 -21.11 -13.67 11.04
C PHE A 8 -21.54 -13.38 12.49
N ASN A 9 -21.40 -14.38 13.36
CA ASN A 9 -21.72 -14.25 14.79
C ASN A 9 -20.49 -13.84 15.62
N THR A 10 -19.35 -13.60 14.98
CA THR A 10 -18.10 -13.16 15.60
C THR A 10 -18.06 -11.63 15.69
N GLU A 11 -17.46 -11.10 16.75
CA GLU A 11 -17.16 -9.67 16.86
C GLU A 11 -15.92 -9.34 16.02
N TYR A 12 -16.03 -8.34 15.15
CA TYR A 12 -14.92 -7.86 14.32
C TYR A 12 -14.53 -6.46 14.75
N PHE A 13 -13.29 -6.08 14.44
CA PHE A 13 -12.80 -4.72 14.65
C PHE A 13 -12.42 -4.11 13.32
N LEU A 14 -12.94 -2.91 13.05
CA LEU A 14 -12.40 -2.04 12.03
C LEU A 14 -11.08 -1.43 12.54
N ILE A 15 -10.01 -1.67 11.80
CA ILE A 15 -8.67 -1.16 12.06
C ILE A 15 -8.36 -0.09 11.01
N GLY A 16 -7.91 1.06 11.46
CA GLY A 16 -7.41 2.14 10.62
C GLY A 16 -5.89 2.19 10.70
N PHE A 17 -5.23 2.48 9.58
CA PHE A 17 -3.78 2.62 9.49
C PHE A 17 -3.41 4.06 9.13
N PRO A 18 -2.21 4.53 9.54
CA PRO A 18 -1.67 5.79 9.07
C PRO A 18 -1.52 5.76 7.55
N MET A 19 -1.57 6.93 6.91
CA MET A 19 -1.47 7.07 5.46
C MET A 19 -0.31 8.00 5.13
N ILE A 20 0.51 7.63 4.14
CA ILE A 20 1.57 8.50 3.65
C ILE A 20 0.91 9.67 2.92
N PRO A 21 1.22 10.93 3.31
CA PRO A 21 0.82 12.08 2.53
C PRO A 21 1.50 12.01 1.16
N GLN A 22 0.75 12.25 0.09
CA GLN A 22 1.26 12.02 -1.27
C GLN A 22 2.45 12.92 -1.62
N GLU A 23 2.51 14.11 -1.03
CA GLU A 23 3.63 15.05 -1.11
C GLU A 23 4.94 14.50 -0.53
N ARG A 24 4.86 13.41 0.27
CA ARG A 24 6.00 12.69 0.84
C ARG A 24 6.48 11.53 -0.04
N ILE A 25 5.93 11.37 -1.24
CA ILE A 25 6.39 10.36 -2.20
C ILE A 25 7.26 11.03 -3.26
N ASP A 26 8.51 10.57 -3.41
CA ASP A 26 9.37 10.95 -4.52
C ASP A 26 8.86 10.25 -5.80
N LEU A 27 7.93 10.90 -6.51
CA LEU A 27 7.32 10.36 -7.73
C LEU A 27 8.32 10.17 -8.88
N ASN A 28 9.42 10.93 -8.88
CA ASN A 28 10.45 10.81 -9.90
C ASN A 28 11.29 9.54 -9.72
N LYS A 29 11.52 9.10 -8.47
CA LYS A 29 12.17 7.82 -8.17
C LYS A 29 11.19 6.65 -8.17
N SER A 30 9.95 6.89 -7.79
CA SER A 30 8.92 5.85 -7.67
C SER A 30 8.48 5.32 -9.03
N ILE A 31 8.40 3.99 -9.14
CA ILE A 31 8.01 3.25 -10.34
C ILE A 31 6.58 2.74 -10.19
N PHE A 32 5.79 2.95 -11.24
CA PHE A 32 4.43 2.49 -11.37
C PHE A 32 4.30 1.59 -12.59
N PHE A 33 3.34 0.67 -12.55
CA PHE A 33 3.04 -0.25 -13.64
C PHE A 33 1.64 0.01 -14.19
N ASP A 34 1.54 0.27 -15.50
CA ASP A 34 0.27 0.37 -16.23
C ASP A 34 -0.14 -1.03 -16.69
N THR A 35 -1.16 -1.60 -16.06
CA THR A 35 -1.64 -2.97 -16.36
C THR A 35 -2.26 -3.10 -17.75
N LYS A 36 -2.77 -2.00 -18.35
CA LYS A 36 -3.32 -2.00 -19.72
C LYS A 36 -2.21 -2.00 -20.76
N LYS A 37 -1.19 -1.17 -20.55
CA LYS A 37 -0.04 -1.05 -21.48
C LYS A 37 1.06 -2.08 -21.22
N ARG A 38 1.03 -2.73 -20.05
CA ARG A 38 2.06 -3.65 -19.54
C ARG A 38 3.45 -3.02 -19.53
N SER A 39 3.54 -1.80 -19.01
CA SER A 39 4.78 -1.01 -19.00
C SER A 39 4.98 -0.30 -17.68
N GLU A 40 6.24 -0.19 -17.27
CA GLU A 40 6.65 0.61 -16.13
C GLU A 40 6.91 2.06 -16.52
N PHE A 41 6.64 2.98 -15.59
CA PHE A 41 6.87 4.42 -15.78
C PHE A 41 6.99 5.14 -14.43
N ASN A 42 7.57 6.33 -14.45
CA ASN A 42 7.56 7.26 -13.32
C ASN A 42 6.47 8.33 -13.54
N LEU A 43 5.89 8.80 -12.44
CA LEU A 43 4.98 9.94 -12.47
C LEU A 43 5.79 11.22 -12.27
N LYS A 44 5.50 12.25 -13.06
CA LYS A 44 6.29 13.50 -13.04
C LYS A 44 5.71 14.58 -12.13
N SER A 45 4.49 14.40 -11.64
CA SER A 45 3.81 15.38 -10.79
C SER A 45 2.68 14.74 -10.00
N TYR A 46 2.27 15.45 -8.94
CA TYR A 46 1.06 15.14 -8.17
C TYR A 46 -0.20 15.11 -9.05
N ASP A 47 -0.34 16.07 -9.96
CA ASP A 47 -1.48 16.09 -10.90
C ASP A 47 -1.51 14.84 -11.79
N ALA A 48 -0.34 14.36 -12.22
CA ALA A 48 -0.27 13.11 -12.98
C ALA A 48 -0.70 11.91 -12.11
N PHE A 49 -0.37 11.92 -10.82
CA PHE A 49 -0.75 10.87 -9.88
C PHE A 49 -2.27 10.82 -9.62
N ILE A 50 -2.91 11.95 -9.29
CA ILE A 50 -4.35 11.98 -8.97
C ILE A 50 -5.23 11.65 -10.19
N ASN A 51 -4.72 11.86 -11.40
CA ASN A 51 -5.41 11.52 -12.64
C ASN A 51 -5.16 10.06 -13.08
N THR A 52 -4.43 9.26 -12.30
CA THR A 52 -4.28 7.83 -12.59
C THR A 52 -5.56 7.07 -12.26
N ASP A 53 -5.93 6.13 -13.14
CA ASP A 53 -7.01 5.19 -12.87
C ASP A 53 -6.51 3.95 -12.09
N PHE A 54 -7.40 2.99 -11.84
CA PHE A 54 -7.09 1.76 -11.13
C PHE A 54 -6.17 0.78 -11.89
N SER A 55 -5.88 1.05 -13.16
CA SER A 55 -4.95 0.24 -13.95
C SER A 55 -3.49 0.55 -13.65
N VAL A 56 -3.21 1.69 -13.01
CA VAL A 56 -1.87 2.08 -12.57
C VAL A 56 -1.64 1.61 -11.14
N LYS A 57 -0.70 0.67 -10.99
CA LYS A 57 -0.33 0.04 -9.72
C LYS A 57 1.05 0.49 -9.24
N PRO A 58 1.29 0.62 -7.94
CA PRO A 58 2.63 0.86 -7.41
C PRO A 58 3.53 -0.36 -7.65
N ARG A 59 4.79 -0.14 -8.03
CA ARG A 59 5.79 -1.20 -8.21
C ARG A 59 6.95 -1.05 -7.23
N LYS A 60 7.56 0.15 -7.20
CA LYS A 60 8.58 0.55 -6.22
C LYS A 60 8.28 1.97 -5.77
N ILE A 61 8.02 2.16 -4.50
CA ILE A 61 7.62 3.46 -3.94
C ILE A 61 8.70 3.96 -2.99
N TYR A 62 9.07 5.23 -3.16
CA TYR A 62 10.12 5.90 -2.39
C TYR A 62 9.53 7.07 -1.61
N PRO A 63 9.19 6.87 -0.32
CA PRO A 63 8.91 7.99 0.57
C PRO A 63 10.17 8.83 0.83
N ASP A 64 10.01 10.13 1.00
CA ASP A 64 11.09 11.07 1.38
C ASP A 64 11.39 11.08 2.89
N VAL A 65 10.55 10.39 3.67
CA VAL A 65 10.63 10.27 5.12
C VAL A 65 10.47 8.82 5.54
N PHE A 66 11.25 8.43 6.55
CA PHE A 66 11.13 7.14 7.21
C PHE A 66 9.92 7.10 8.17
N TYR A 67 9.10 6.05 8.07
CA TYR A 67 7.98 5.81 8.97
C TYR A 67 8.24 4.52 9.75
N ASP A 68 8.42 4.63 11.07
CA ASP A 68 8.63 3.48 11.96
C ASP A 68 7.30 2.77 12.29
N VAL A 69 6.70 2.12 11.29
CA VAL A 69 5.41 1.43 11.38
C VAL A 69 5.40 0.14 10.57
N ASP A 70 4.70 -0.88 11.06
CA ASP A 70 4.52 -2.15 10.32
C ASP A 70 3.45 -2.06 9.22
N THR A 71 2.61 -1.03 9.20
CA THR A 71 1.57 -0.88 8.19
C THR A 71 1.33 0.58 7.88
N ILE A 72 1.30 0.90 6.59
CA ILE A 72 1.05 2.26 6.14
C ILE A 72 0.27 2.26 4.82
N GLY A 73 -0.71 3.15 4.73
CA GLY A 73 -1.53 3.32 3.54
C GLY A 73 -0.89 4.22 2.51
N PHE A 74 -1.06 3.86 1.24
CA PHE A 74 -0.83 4.75 0.11
C PHE A 74 -2.18 5.07 -0.53
N GLN A 75 -2.61 6.33 -0.42
CA GLN A 75 -3.95 6.76 -0.81
C GLN A 75 -4.32 6.31 -2.22
N GLY A 76 -5.46 5.60 -2.34
CA GLY A 76 -5.97 5.10 -3.62
C GLY A 76 -5.14 3.95 -4.24
N LYS A 77 -4.05 3.51 -3.60
CA LYS A 77 -3.13 2.50 -4.12
C LYS A 77 -2.99 1.27 -3.22
N GLY A 78 -3.32 1.35 -1.94
CA GLY A 78 -3.43 0.19 -1.05
C GLY A 78 -2.74 0.38 0.29
N LEU A 79 -2.42 -0.74 0.94
CA LEU A 79 -1.63 -0.80 2.18
C LEU A 79 -0.30 -1.47 1.87
N PHE A 80 0.76 -0.96 2.48
CA PHE A 80 2.07 -1.61 2.57
C PHE A 80 2.24 -2.16 3.98
N PHE A 81 2.80 -3.36 4.07
CA PHE A 81 3.08 -4.06 5.32
C PHE A 81 4.59 -4.28 5.42
N SER A 82 5.14 -4.23 6.62
CA SER A 82 6.53 -4.64 6.85
C SER A 82 6.67 -6.15 6.61
N ASP A 83 7.84 -6.57 6.14
CA ASP A 83 8.15 -7.99 5.91
C ASP A 83 7.89 -8.81 7.18
N ARG A 84 8.32 -8.30 8.35
CA ARG A 84 8.10 -8.94 9.65
C ARG A 84 6.62 -9.18 9.97
N LEU A 85 5.73 -8.26 9.61
CA LEU A 85 4.30 -8.44 9.82
C LEU A 85 3.71 -9.45 8.83
N ILE A 86 4.16 -9.44 7.56
CA ILE A 86 3.77 -10.44 6.56
C ILE A 86 4.16 -11.85 7.05
N ASP A 87 5.40 -12.01 7.52
CA ASP A 87 5.89 -13.28 8.07
C ASP A 87 5.05 -13.74 9.26
N ALA A 88 4.77 -12.85 10.21
CA ALA A 88 3.94 -13.18 11.37
C ALA A 88 2.51 -13.60 11.00
N ILE A 89 1.92 -12.98 9.96
CA ILE A 89 0.59 -13.36 9.45
C ILE A 89 0.63 -14.76 8.81
N GLN A 90 1.68 -15.04 8.04
CA GLN A 90 1.88 -16.34 7.39
C GLN A 90 2.12 -17.45 8.41
N ASP A 91 3.00 -17.23 9.38
CA ASP A 91 3.34 -18.17 10.45
C ASP A 91 2.12 -18.49 11.34
N ALA A 92 1.26 -17.51 11.56
CA ALA A 92 -0.01 -17.69 12.28
C ALA A 92 -1.08 -18.44 11.47
N GLY A 93 -0.82 -18.78 10.20
CA GLY A 93 -1.78 -19.44 9.32
C GLY A 93 -3.00 -18.60 9.00
N ILE A 94 -2.88 -17.27 9.07
CA ILE A 94 -3.98 -16.35 8.74
C ILE A 94 -4.21 -16.40 7.23
N VAL A 95 -5.45 -16.67 6.84
CA VAL A 95 -5.87 -16.76 5.43
C VAL A 95 -6.50 -15.45 4.95
N GLY A 96 -6.60 -15.29 3.62
CA GLY A 96 -7.25 -14.14 3.00
C GLY A 96 -6.35 -12.92 2.78
N LEU A 97 -5.03 -13.07 2.97
CA LEU A 97 -4.04 -12.09 2.54
C LEU A 97 -3.62 -12.38 1.08
N HIS A 98 -3.61 -11.33 0.25
CA HIS A 98 -2.96 -11.34 -1.05
C HIS A 98 -1.91 -10.22 -1.06
N VAL A 99 -0.65 -10.58 -1.32
CA VAL A 99 0.46 -9.64 -1.42
C VAL A 99 0.80 -9.47 -2.90
N ASP A 100 0.62 -8.25 -3.40
CA ASP A 100 1.04 -7.88 -4.76
C ASP A 100 2.58 -7.80 -4.82
N ASP A 101 3.15 -8.00 -6.01
CA ASP A 101 4.58 -7.78 -6.26
C ASP A 101 4.88 -6.26 -6.33
N THR A 102 4.97 -5.65 -5.15
CA THR A 102 5.18 -4.23 -4.92
C THR A 102 6.11 -4.02 -3.72
N GLU A 103 6.88 -2.94 -3.76
CA GLU A 103 7.88 -2.63 -2.75
C GLU A 103 7.77 -1.17 -2.33
N MET A 104 7.97 -0.92 -1.04
CA MET A 104 8.16 0.42 -0.50
C MET A 104 9.49 0.48 0.23
N GLU A 105 10.41 1.27 -0.29
CA GLU A 105 11.76 1.39 0.25
C GLU A 105 11.85 2.69 1.04
N MET A 106 11.95 2.57 2.36
CA MET A 106 12.17 3.69 3.26
C MET A 106 13.64 3.70 3.67
N ASN A 107 14.35 4.78 3.37
CA ASN A 107 15.72 4.96 3.82
C ASN A 107 15.71 5.66 5.19
N PRO A 108 16.23 5.02 6.26
CA PRO A 108 16.30 5.61 7.61
C PRO A 108 17.32 6.75 7.73
#